data_AF-A0A2D7L7L3-F1
#
_entry.id   AF-A0A2D7L7L3-F1
#
_cell.length_a   1.000
_cell.length_b   1.000
_cell.length_c   1.000
_cell.angle_alpha   90.00
_cell.angle_beta   90.00
_cell.angle_gamma   90.00
#
_symmetry.space_group_name_H-M   'P 1'
#
loop_
_entity.id
_entity.type
_entity.pdbx_description
1 polymer ?
#
loop_
_entity_poly.entity_id
_entity_poly.type
_entity_poly.pdbx_seq_one_letter_code
_entity_poly.pdbx_strand_id
1 'polypeptide(L)'
;MNEEPTHFALRPSDDLVKRASKVAKANSARKGEPAFHMTEDVRRLSTPWSVAQVRATQIEAAELPAGVILDAAAGSGVQLVALTAGLKRPGLAIELDPNIGLLCAANMHSAGESGDLQRSMDRVLVGDGTDAENAIIAYWNSLRESGTRAHPPIGMLHLDPARHRDAQRHEIDEMQPAIGPLMKAWSKHLEIGPRGPAVLLDLSPRLNEDQRALVDATIETTFPGITRTWEYLSQGGGRIDRLSVWIGSLSSKSPSRCVRMGRKNIMATIEGKIAESEEVSMSKPPPFGAHLTIVDPALVQSGLQESWLERALPEDAGHSWLRLDGRRPLLISTERLNKDEEIDAFVVASGEIVQHRLTPPELHTIEQTAAAAARNGVGKITLRCSLDPDLHPTLQRRLDKSMKEFDGANGFMVDLDLERGSGSHTLYIVCKHA
;
A
#
# COMPACT_ATOMS: atom_id res chain seq x y z
N MET A 1 -36.42 8.91 28.43
CA MET A 1 -36.45 8.02 27.26
C MET A 1 -35.32 7.03 27.48
N ASN A 2 -35.64 5.76 27.71
CA ASN A 2 -34.64 4.69 27.74
C ASN A 2 -34.35 4.34 26.28
N GLU A 3 -33.36 4.98 25.69
CA GLU A 3 -32.85 4.53 24.38
C GLU A 3 -32.12 3.20 24.59
N GLU A 4 -32.40 2.22 23.73
CA GLU A 4 -31.64 0.98 23.68
C GLU A 4 -30.16 1.29 23.44
N PRO A 5 -29.22 0.50 24.00
CA PRO A 5 -27.80 0.73 23.74
C PRO A 5 -27.52 0.60 22.24
N THR A 6 -27.01 1.68 21.60
CA THR A 6 -26.69 1.69 20.17
C THR A 6 -25.51 0.78 19.82
N HIS A 7 -24.71 0.42 20.82
CA HIS A 7 -23.56 -0.46 20.70
C HIS A 7 -23.67 -1.66 21.64
N PHE A 8 -23.38 -2.85 21.12
CA PHE A 8 -23.31 -4.07 21.90
C PHE A 8 -21.86 -4.57 22.03
N ALA A 9 -21.38 -4.77 23.25
CA ALA A 9 -20.01 -5.19 23.50
C ALA A 9 -19.87 -6.72 23.52
N LEU A 10 -18.97 -7.23 22.69
CA LEU A 10 -18.47 -8.60 22.70
C LEU A 10 -17.13 -8.65 23.42
N ARG A 11 -17.03 -9.52 24.42
CA ARG A 11 -15.76 -9.86 25.06
C ARG A 11 -15.14 -11.08 24.34
N PRO A 12 -13.94 -10.94 23.75
CA PRO A 12 -13.20 -12.07 23.19
C PRO A 12 -13.13 -13.24 24.19
N SER A 13 -13.56 -14.43 23.75
CA SER A 13 -13.66 -15.63 24.60
C SER A 13 -13.80 -16.92 23.78
N ASP A 14 -13.56 -18.06 24.44
CA ASP A 14 -13.71 -19.40 23.83
C ASP A 14 -15.14 -19.68 23.33
N ASP A 15 -16.16 -19.15 23.99
CA ASP A 15 -17.55 -19.29 23.54
C ASP A 15 -17.76 -18.59 22.19
N LEU A 16 -17.23 -17.38 22.04
CA LEU A 16 -17.31 -16.66 20.78
C LEU A 16 -16.53 -17.37 19.67
N VAL A 17 -15.39 -17.99 19.96
CA VAL A 17 -14.66 -18.83 18.98
C VAL A 17 -15.51 -20.02 18.51
N LYS A 18 -16.20 -20.71 19.43
CA LYS A 18 -17.10 -21.82 19.08
C LYS A 18 -18.26 -21.35 18.22
N ARG A 19 -18.83 -20.18 18.51
CA ARG A 19 -19.92 -19.57 17.72
C ARG A 19 -19.43 -19.12 16.35
N ALA A 20 -18.30 -18.42 16.27
CA ALA A 20 -17.69 -17.97 15.03
C ALA A 20 -17.35 -19.15 14.10
N SER A 21 -16.88 -20.28 14.64
CA SER A 21 -16.60 -21.50 13.88
C SER A 21 -17.81 -22.06 13.12
N LYS A 22 -19.04 -21.78 13.60
CA LYS A 22 -20.29 -22.16 12.91
C LYS A 22 -20.62 -21.23 11.76
N VAL A 23 -20.18 -19.98 11.82
CA VAL A 23 -20.37 -18.97 10.77
C VAL A 23 -19.28 -19.11 9.70
N ALA A 24 -18.02 -19.15 10.11
CA ALA A 24 -16.87 -19.32 9.24
C ALA A 24 -15.73 -20.04 9.97
N LYS A 25 -15.20 -21.12 9.36
CA LYS A 25 -14.03 -21.82 9.90
C LYS A 25 -12.78 -20.95 9.77
N ALA A 26 -11.91 -21.02 10.78
CA ALA A 26 -10.60 -20.39 10.72
C ALA A 26 -9.72 -21.09 9.69
N ASN A 27 -9.09 -20.32 8.79
CA ASN A 27 -8.16 -20.84 7.80
C ASN A 27 -6.99 -19.87 7.59
N SER A 28 -5.77 -20.40 7.55
CA SER A 28 -4.57 -19.64 7.18
C SER A 28 -4.57 -19.34 5.68
N ALA A 29 -4.24 -18.11 5.30
CA ALA A 29 -4.09 -17.75 3.89
C ALA A 29 -2.82 -18.34 3.27
N ARG A 30 -1.75 -18.48 4.07
CA ARG A 30 -0.49 -19.11 3.66
C ARG A 30 0.08 -19.99 4.76
N LYS A 31 0.97 -20.92 4.38
CA LYS A 31 1.67 -21.79 5.33
C LYS A 31 2.51 -20.94 6.30
N GLY A 32 2.28 -21.12 7.60
CA GLY A 32 2.98 -20.41 8.67
C GLY A 32 2.33 -19.09 9.09
N GLU A 33 1.24 -18.67 8.46
CA GLU A 33 0.44 -17.52 8.92
C GLU A 33 -0.67 -17.98 9.89
N PRO A 34 -1.12 -17.10 10.81
CA PRO A 34 -2.25 -17.40 11.69
C PRO A 34 -3.51 -17.76 10.92
N ALA A 35 -4.35 -18.59 11.52
CA ALA A 35 -5.66 -18.93 10.96
C ALA A 35 -6.69 -17.90 11.45
N PHE A 36 -7.44 -17.32 10.52
CA PHE A 36 -8.49 -16.34 10.85
C PHE A 36 -9.87 -16.85 10.42
N HIS A 37 -10.85 -16.60 11.28
CA HIS A 37 -12.28 -16.73 10.98
C HIS A 37 -12.70 -15.60 10.04
N MET A 38 -13.04 -15.94 8.80
CA MET A 38 -13.48 -15.00 7.77
C MET A 38 -14.42 -15.70 6.80
N THR A 39 -15.48 -15.00 6.39
CA THR A 39 -16.24 -15.36 5.18
C THR A 39 -15.37 -15.13 3.94
N GLU A 40 -15.79 -15.69 2.80
CA GLU A 40 -15.06 -15.50 1.53
C GLU A 40 -14.98 -14.02 1.14
N ASP A 41 -16.08 -13.28 1.30
CA ASP A 41 -16.16 -11.86 0.99
C ASP A 41 -15.20 -11.03 1.83
N VAL A 42 -15.18 -11.24 3.15
CA VAL A 42 -14.27 -10.53 4.05
C VAL A 42 -12.82 -10.88 3.74
N ARG A 43 -12.53 -12.13 3.38
CA ARG A 43 -11.17 -12.58 3.02
C ARG A 43 -10.63 -11.86 1.78
N ARG A 44 -11.48 -11.56 0.79
CA ARG A 44 -11.07 -10.84 -0.43
C ARG A 44 -10.70 -9.38 -0.17
N LEU A 45 -11.32 -8.76 0.84
CA LEU A 45 -11.11 -7.37 1.21
C LEU A 45 -10.04 -7.20 2.31
N SER A 46 -9.76 -8.26 3.07
CA SER A 46 -8.85 -8.21 4.22
C SER A 46 -7.40 -7.94 3.82
N THR A 47 -6.73 -7.11 4.63
CA THR A 47 -5.30 -6.87 4.53
C THR A 47 -4.51 -8.16 4.78
N PRO A 48 -3.60 -8.57 3.87
CA PRO A 48 -2.78 -9.75 4.08
C PRO A 48 -1.99 -9.67 5.39
N TRP A 49 -1.93 -10.76 6.15
CA TRP A 49 -1.26 -10.81 7.45
C TRP A 49 0.17 -10.26 7.43
N SER A 50 0.98 -10.65 6.44
CA SER A 50 2.36 -10.17 6.30
C SER A 50 2.47 -8.64 6.17
N VAL A 51 1.49 -8.00 5.51
CA VAL A 51 1.45 -6.54 5.38
C VAL A 51 1.03 -5.91 6.72
N ALA A 52 0.00 -6.47 7.37
CA ALA A 52 -0.46 -6.01 8.68
C ALA A 52 0.65 -6.07 9.74
N GLN A 53 1.39 -7.17 9.79
CA GLN A 53 2.49 -7.39 10.72
C GLN A 53 3.64 -6.41 10.47
N VAL A 54 4.07 -6.25 9.22
CA VAL A 54 5.14 -5.29 8.87
C VAL A 54 4.74 -3.87 9.23
N ARG A 55 3.48 -3.49 9.02
CA ARG A 55 3.01 -2.17 9.44
C ARG A 55 3.10 -1.96 10.94
N ALA A 56 2.71 -2.96 11.74
CA ALA A 56 2.85 -2.86 13.19
C ALA A 56 4.32 -2.67 13.63
N THR A 57 5.28 -3.30 12.92
CA THR A 57 6.72 -3.13 13.22
C THR A 57 7.30 -1.77 12.85
N GLN A 58 6.61 -0.98 12.02
CA GLN A 58 7.03 0.38 11.68
C GLN A 58 6.60 1.41 12.74
N ILE A 59 5.81 1.02 13.74
CA ILE A 59 5.32 1.92 14.78
C ILE A 59 6.18 1.78 16.03
N GLU A 60 6.81 2.88 16.44
CA GLU A 60 7.56 2.96 17.67
C GLU A 60 6.62 3.05 18.88
N ALA A 61 6.45 1.93 19.60
CA ALA A 61 5.52 1.84 20.72
C ALA A 61 5.78 2.87 21.85
N ALA A 62 7.03 3.34 21.98
CA ALA A 62 7.44 4.37 22.94
C ALA A 62 6.96 5.78 22.56
N GLU A 63 6.66 6.02 21.29
CA GLU A 63 6.17 7.32 20.80
C GLU A 63 4.64 7.43 20.87
N LEU A 64 3.94 6.31 21.09
CA LEU A 64 2.49 6.27 21.15
C LEU A 64 1.93 6.76 22.50
N PRO A 65 0.91 7.64 22.50
CA PRO A 65 0.16 8.04 23.69
C PRO A 65 -0.37 6.83 24.47
N ALA A 66 -0.52 6.91 25.79
CA ALA A 66 -1.04 5.80 26.59
C ALA A 66 -2.49 5.46 26.19
N GLY A 67 -2.89 4.19 26.30
CA GLY A 67 -4.27 3.77 26.05
C GLY A 67 -4.41 2.57 25.12
N VAL A 68 -5.64 2.32 24.69
CA VAL A 68 -6.00 1.22 23.80
C VAL A 68 -5.82 1.60 22.33
N ILE A 69 -5.64 0.59 21.47
CA ILE A 69 -5.65 0.76 20.02
C ILE A 69 -7.09 0.56 19.55
N LEU A 70 -7.69 1.60 19.01
CA LEU A 70 -9.01 1.57 18.40
C LEU A 70 -8.89 1.28 16.90
N ASP A 71 -9.67 0.32 16.40
CA ASP A 71 -10.00 0.19 14.99
C ASP A 71 -11.51 0.45 14.83
N ALA A 72 -11.86 1.60 14.25
CA ALA A 72 -13.25 2.06 14.16
C ALA A 72 -14.02 1.46 12.97
N ALA A 73 -13.38 0.61 12.16
CA ALA A 73 -13.99 -0.14 11.06
C ALA A 73 -13.27 -1.48 10.89
N ALA A 74 -13.30 -2.31 11.95
CA ALA A 74 -12.32 -3.37 12.14
C ALA A 74 -12.45 -4.56 11.16
N GLY A 75 -13.62 -4.76 10.55
CA GLY A 75 -13.88 -5.93 9.71
C GLY A 75 -13.55 -7.22 10.46
N SER A 76 -12.74 -8.09 9.85
CA SER A 76 -12.25 -9.33 10.49
C SER A 76 -11.32 -9.14 11.69
N GLY A 77 -10.81 -7.94 11.94
CA GLY A 77 -9.87 -7.64 13.02
C GLY A 77 -8.41 -7.97 12.74
N VAL A 78 -8.03 -8.42 11.54
CA VAL A 78 -6.62 -8.81 11.23
C VAL A 78 -5.63 -7.69 11.51
N GLN A 79 -5.95 -6.47 11.07
CA GLN A 79 -5.06 -5.32 11.23
C GLN A 79 -4.93 -4.95 12.71
N LEU A 80 -6.05 -4.89 13.44
CA LEU A 80 -6.03 -4.65 14.88
C LEU A 80 -5.28 -5.75 15.65
N VAL A 81 -5.43 -7.03 15.27
CA VAL A 81 -4.68 -8.14 15.85
C VAL A 81 -3.17 -7.95 15.63
N ALA A 82 -2.75 -7.59 14.43
CA ALA A 82 -1.34 -7.34 14.14
C ALA A 82 -0.80 -6.14 14.95
N LEU A 83 -1.54 -5.03 14.99
CA LEU A 83 -1.19 -3.83 15.75
C LEU A 83 -1.05 -4.14 17.24
N THR A 84 -2.06 -4.79 17.82
CA THR A 84 -2.07 -5.08 19.26
C THR A 84 -1.03 -6.10 19.68
N ALA A 85 -0.74 -7.10 18.84
CA ALA A 85 0.35 -8.05 19.08
C ALA A 85 1.73 -7.38 18.96
N GLY A 86 1.95 -6.56 17.92
CA GLY A 86 3.22 -5.87 17.71
C GLY A 86 3.52 -4.81 18.76
N LEU A 87 2.50 -4.04 19.15
CA LEU A 87 2.64 -2.91 20.09
C LEU A 87 2.40 -3.30 21.55
N LYS A 88 1.97 -4.54 21.81
CA LYS A 88 1.65 -5.08 23.14
C LYS A 88 0.71 -4.15 23.90
N ARG A 89 -0.44 -3.88 23.27
CA ARG A 89 -1.49 -2.98 23.80
C ARG A 89 -2.86 -3.60 23.61
N PRO A 90 -3.83 -3.32 24.51
CA PRO A 90 -5.21 -3.74 24.35
C PRO A 90 -5.86 -3.15 23.09
N GLY A 91 -6.86 -3.85 22.56
CA GLY A 91 -7.56 -3.49 21.32
C GLY A 91 -9.04 -3.23 21.54
N LEU A 92 -9.55 -2.20 20.89
CA LEU A 92 -10.98 -1.90 20.78
C LEU A 92 -11.34 -1.94 19.30
N ALA A 93 -12.16 -2.89 18.90
CA ALA A 93 -12.72 -2.94 17.54
C ALA A 93 -14.14 -2.38 17.54
N ILE A 94 -14.53 -1.72 16.45
CA ILE A 94 -15.93 -1.42 16.14
C ILE A 94 -16.25 -2.00 14.77
N GLU A 95 -17.38 -2.70 14.68
CA GLU A 95 -17.87 -3.33 13.46
C GLU A 95 -19.39 -3.20 13.38
N LEU A 96 -19.90 -2.81 12.22
CA LEU A 96 -21.33 -2.58 12.02
C LEU A 96 -22.10 -3.89 11.89
N ASP A 97 -21.54 -4.88 11.19
CA ASP A 97 -22.17 -6.19 10.99
C ASP A 97 -21.96 -7.11 12.21
N PRO A 98 -23.03 -7.56 12.91
CA PRO A 98 -22.88 -8.39 14.10
C PRO A 98 -22.16 -9.73 13.87
N ASN A 99 -22.31 -10.34 12.68
CA ASN A 99 -21.62 -11.58 12.35
C ASN A 99 -20.13 -11.32 12.12
N ILE A 100 -19.76 -10.26 11.39
CA ILE A 100 -18.36 -9.88 11.20
C ILE A 100 -17.74 -9.49 12.55
N GLY A 101 -18.45 -8.75 13.40
CA GLY A 101 -18.02 -8.43 14.77
C GLY A 101 -17.78 -9.67 15.62
N LEU A 102 -18.63 -10.70 15.49
CA LEU A 102 -18.40 -12.00 16.13
C LEU A 102 -17.11 -12.68 15.62
N LEU A 103 -16.85 -12.65 14.31
CA LEU A 103 -15.61 -13.20 13.74
C LEU A 103 -14.38 -12.43 14.24
N CYS A 104 -14.46 -11.10 14.30
CA CYS A 104 -13.43 -10.22 14.84
C CYS A 104 -13.11 -10.58 16.30
N ALA A 105 -14.13 -10.71 17.16
CA ALA A 105 -13.94 -11.06 18.57
C ALA A 105 -13.28 -12.44 18.74
N ALA A 106 -13.66 -13.42 17.91
CA ALA A 106 -13.04 -14.74 17.90
C ALA A 106 -11.57 -14.70 17.44
N ASN A 107 -11.26 -13.88 16.43
CA ASN A 107 -9.89 -13.69 15.93
C ASN A 107 -9.00 -13.01 16.97
N MET A 108 -9.50 -11.97 17.65
CA MET A 108 -8.80 -11.30 18.75
C MET A 108 -8.49 -12.27 19.90
N HIS A 109 -9.46 -13.12 20.28
CA HIS A 109 -9.24 -14.14 21.31
C HIS A 109 -8.19 -15.17 20.88
N SER A 110 -8.30 -15.68 19.66
CA SER A 110 -7.42 -16.74 19.14
C SER A 110 -5.97 -16.28 18.95
N ALA A 111 -5.77 -14.99 18.70
CA ALA A 111 -4.44 -14.41 18.55
C ALA A 111 -3.85 -13.89 19.87
N GLY A 112 -4.65 -13.77 20.93
CA GLY A 112 -4.19 -13.34 22.24
C GLY A 112 -3.30 -14.39 22.92
N GLU A 113 -2.21 -13.95 23.54
CA GLU A 113 -1.39 -14.82 24.38
C GLU A 113 -2.11 -15.12 25.70
N SER A 114 -2.13 -16.40 26.09
CA SER A 114 -2.74 -16.81 27.35
C SER A 114 -2.00 -16.19 28.54
N GLY A 115 -2.71 -15.45 29.38
CA GLY A 115 -2.15 -14.81 30.59
C GLY A 115 -1.70 -13.36 30.41
N ASP A 116 -1.83 -12.77 29.22
CA ASP A 116 -1.62 -11.34 29.04
C ASP A 116 -2.78 -10.55 29.67
N LEU A 117 -2.51 -9.99 30.84
CA LEU A 117 -3.47 -9.19 31.61
C LEU A 117 -3.98 -7.98 30.83
N GLN A 118 -3.21 -7.43 29.89
CA GLN A 118 -3.66 -6.29 29.10
C GLN A 118 -4.81 -6.67 28.16
N ARG A 119 -4.80 -7.89 27.62
CA ARG A 119 -5.87 -8.42 26.75
C ARG A 119 -7.22 -8.54 27.45
N SER A 120 -7.25 -8.49 28.78
CA SER A 120 -8.52 -8.42 29.54
C SER A 120 -9.36 -7.18 29.19
N MET A 121 -8.72 -6.14 28.66
CA MET A 121 -9.37 -4.90 28.20
C MET A 121 -9.84 -4.96 26.75
N ASP A 122 -9.61 -6.06 26.03
CA ASP A 122 -10.01 -6.17 24.62
C ASP A 122 -11.51 -6.25 24.47
N ARG A 123 -12.06 -5.50 23.52
CA ARG A 123 -13.49 -5.53 23.20
C ARG A 123 -13.73 -5.36 21.71
N VAL A 124 -14.81 -5.96 21.24
CA VAL A 124 -15.41 -5.66 19.94
C VAL A 124 -16.78 -5.08 20.19
N LEU A 125 -17.05 -3.88 19.70
CA LEU A 125 -18.37 -3.26 19.75
C LEU A 125 -19.07 -3.49 18.42
N VAL A 126 -20.28 -4.02 18.47
CA VAL A 126 -21.17 -4.08 17.32
C VAL A 126 -21.98 -2.80 17.28
N GLY A 127 -21.77 -1.96 16.27
CA GLY A 127 -22.40 -0.65 16.13
C GLY A 127 -21.72 0.26 15.10
N ASP A 128 -22.19 1.51 15.00
CA ASP A 128 -21.68 2.50 14.06
C ASP A 128 -20.41 3.20 14.60
N GLY A 129 -19.27 2.99 13.92
CA GLY A 129 -17.99 3.59 14.29
C GLY A 129 -17.94 5.13 14.27
N THR A 130 -18.94 5.79 13.68
CA THR A 130 -19.06 7.27 13.72
C THR A 130 -19.69 7.78 15.02
N ASP A 131 -20.35 6.93 15.80
CA ASP A 131 -21.00 7.28 17.08
C ASP A 131 -20.05 7.02 18.27
N ALA A 132 -18.98 7.82 18.31
CA ALA A 132 -17.88 7.68 19.28
C ALA A 132 -18.33 7.80 20.74
N GLU A 133 -19.35 8.62 21.03
CA GLU A 133 -19.87 8.82 22.39
C GLU A 133 -20.51 7.55 22.95
N ASN A 134 -21.42 6.94 22.21
CA ASN A 134 -22.06 5.72 22.70
C ASN A 134 -21.08 4.54 22.66
N ALA A 135 -20.16 4.50 21.69
CA ALA A 135 -19.12 3.49 21.62
C ALA A 135 -18.22 3.51 22.88
N ILE A 136 -17.71 4.69 23.28
CA ILE A 136 -16.82 4.78 24.46
C ILE A 136 -17.58 4.44 25.76
N ILE A 137 -18.84 4.85 25.88
CA ILE A 137 -19.70 4.50 27.01
C ILE A 137 -19.91 2.98 27.08
N ALA A 138 -20.26 2.34 25.96
CA ALA A 138 -20.43 0.89 25.87
C ALA A 138 -19.14 0.14 26.23
N TYR A 139 -18.00 0.65 25.75
CA TYR A 139 -16.69 0.10 26.07
C TYR A 139 -16.43 0.11 27.59
N TRP A 140 -16.50 1.27 28.24
CA TRP A 140 -16.23 1.40 29.67
C TRP A 140 -17.24 0.65 30.54
N ASN A 141 -18.52 0.60 30.14
CA ASN A 141 -19.52 -0.22 30.82
C ASN A 141 -19.15 -1.72 30.75
N SER A 142 -18.74 -2.21 29.58
CA SER A 142 -18.32 -3.62 29.42
C SER A 142 -17.04 -3.97 30.20
N LEU A 143 -16.15 -3.00 30.42
CA LEU A 143 -14.98 -3.18 31.28
C LEU A 143 -15.43 -3.31 32.74
N ARG A 144 -16.31 -2.41 33.19
CA ARG A 144 -16.85 -2.39 34.55
C ARG A 144 -17.60 -3.67 34.90
N GLU A 145 -18.45 -4.16 34.00
CA GLU A 145 -19.16 -5.43 34.14
C GLU A 145 -18.21 -6.63 34.29
N SER A 146 -17.03 -6.55 33.65
CA SER A 146 -15.99 -7.58 33.76
C SER A 146 -15.06 -7.42 34.98
N GLY A 147 -15.31 -6.42 35.85
CA GLY A 147 -14.53 -6.14 37.04
C GLY A 147 -13.38 -5.15 36.85
N THR A 148 -13.16 -4.65 35.64
CA THR A 148 -12.14 -3.64 35.34
C THR A 148 -12.70 -2.24 35.60
N ARG A 149 -12.18 -1.55 36.62
CA ARG A 149 -12.60 -0.19 37.00
C ARG A 149 -11.88 0.92 36.24
N ALA A 150 -10.92 0.57 35.39
CA ALA A 150 -10.20 1.53 34.57
C ALA A 150 -11.06 2.01 33.41
N HIS A 151 -10.91 3.28 33.04
CA HIS A 151 -11.45 3.87 31.82
C HIS A 151 -10.26 4.27 30.93
N PRO A 152 -9.63 3.30 30.23
CA PRO A 152 -8.46 3.60 29.42
C PRO A 152 -8.85 4.55 28.27
N PRO A 153 -8.00 5.55 27.95
CA PRO A 153 -8.20 6.42 26.82
C PRO A 153 -7.88 5.70 25.49
N ILE A 154 -8.16 6.35 24.36
CA ILE A 154 -7.75 5.86 23.05
C ILE A 154 -6.35 6.37 22.74
N GLY A 155 -5.35 5.49 22.81
CA GLY A 155 -3.95 5.85 22.56
C GLY A 155 -3.58 5.88 21.08
N MET A 156 -4.33 5.19 20.23
CA MET A 156 -4.16 5.18 18.79
C MET A 156 -5.48 4.86 18.09
N LEU A 157 -5.79 5.56 17.01
CA LEU A 157 -6.90 5.26 16.09
C LEU A 157 -6.36 4.73 14.77
N HIS A 158 -6.86 3.57 14.36
CA HIS A 158 -6.73 3.01 13.04
C HIS A 158 -8.09 3.11 12.32
N LEU A 159 -8.04 3.44 11.03
CA LEU A 159 -9.21 3.41 10.15
C LEU A 159 -8.84 2.85 8.79
N ASP A 160 -9.48 1.75 8.38
CA ASP A 160 -9.44 1.18 7.03
C ASP A 160 -10.87 1.15 6.49
N PRO A 161 -11.37 2.26 5.92
CA PRO A 161 -12.76 2.35 5.51
C PRO A 161 -13.01 1.44 4.30
N ALA A 162 -14.10 0.68 4.38
CA ALA A 162 -14.54 -0.16 3.30
C ALA A 162 -15.03 0.70 2.12
N ARG A 163 -14.92 0.16 0.91
CA ARG A 163 -15.62 0.68 -0.26
C ARG A 163 -16.88 -0.12 -0.48
N HIS A 164 -17.96 0.55 -0.88
CA HIS A 164 -19.15 -0.19 -1.33
C HIS A 164 -18.77 -1.13 -2.49
N ARG A 165 -19.40 -2.30 -2.59
CA ARG A 165 -19.04 -3.33 -3.59
C ARG A 165 -19.20 -2.84 -5.04
N ASP A 166 -20.07 -1.85 -5.24
CA ASP A 166 -20.37 -1.22 -6.53
C ASP A 166 -19.56 0.06 -6.79
N ALA A 167 -18.61 0.41 -5.93
CA ALA A 167 -17.76 1.59 -6.10
C ALA A 167 -16.94 1.47 -7.39
N GLN A 168 -17.29 2.27 -8.40
CA GLN A 168 -16.61 2.29 -9.69
C GLN A 168 -15.61 3.44 -9.83
N ARG A 169 -15.77 4.51 -9.05
CA ARG A 169 -15.03 5.76 -9.23
C ARG A 169 -13.82 5.88 -8.32
N HIS A 170 -13.75 5.05 -7.28
CA HIS A 170 -12.67 5.05 -6.28
C HIS A 170 -12.54 6.38 -5.53
N GLU A 171 -13.68 7.05 -5.32
CA GLU A 171 -13.74 8.37 -4.70
C GLU A 171 -13.78 8.28 -3.16
N ILE A 172 -13.40 9.36 -2.48
CA ILE A 172 -13.37 9.41 -1.00
C ILE A 172 -14.78 9.32 -0.41
N ASP A 173 -15.77 9.91 -1.08
CA ASP A 173 -17.17 9.90 -0.63
C ASP A 173 -17.82 8.51 -0.70
N GLU A 174 -17.28 7.60 -1.52
CA GLU A 174 -17.67 6.19 -1.59
C GLU A 174 -17.10 5.34 -0.44
N MET A 175 -16.21 5.89 0.39
CA MET A 175 -15.61 5.20 1.55
C MET A 175 -16.52 5.25 2.77
N GLN A 176 -16.65 4.11 3.46
CA GLN A 176 -17.47 3.96 4.65
C GLN A 176 -16.68 3.28 5.78
N PRO A 177 -16.68 3.85 6.99
CA PRO A 177 -17.34 5.10 7.36
C PRO A 177 -16.66 6.33 6.75
N ALA A 178 -17.41 7.43 6.62
CA ALA A 178 -16.87 8.69 6.10
C ALA A 178 -15.77 9.23 7.03
N ILE A 179 -14.60 9.52 6.45
CA ILE A 179 -13.36 9.85 7.19
C ILE A 179 -13.55 11.09 8.08
N GLY A 180 -14.06 12.20 7.52
CA GLY A 180 -14.21 13.47 8.24
C GLY A 180 -15.13 13.38 9.46
N PRO A 181 -16.39 12.91 9.31
CA PRO A 181 -17.29 12.70 10.44
C PRO A 181 -16.69 11.80 11.53
N LEU A 182 -16.06 10.68 11.15
CA LEU A 182 -15.46 9.76 12.11
C LEU A 182 -14.29 10.40 12.87
N MET A 183 -13.34 11.02 12.15
CA MET A 183 -12.20 11.70 12.78
C MET A 183 -12.67 12.78 13.75
N LYS A 184 -13.68 13.57 13.36
CA LYS A 184 -14.26 14.60 14.22
C LYS A 184 -14.95 14.02 15.45
N ALA A 185 -15.65 12.90 15.33
CA ALA A 185 -16.31 12.24 16.45
C ALA A 185 -15.29 11.72 17.49
N TRP A 186 -14.20 11.12 17.02
CA TRP A 186 -13.17 10.52 17.87
C TRP A 186 -12.12 11.49 18.38
N SER A 187 -11.93 12.67 17.77
CA SER A 187 -10.85 13.62 18.11
C SER A 187 -10.74 13.96 19.60
N LYS A 188 -11.88 14.10 20.30
CA LYS A 188 -11.96 14.41 21.74
C LYS A 188 -11.68 13.23 22.66
N HIS A 189 -11.64 12.01 22.13
CA HIS A 189 -11.40 10.77 22.87
C HIS A 189 -9.97 10.24 22.69
N LEU A 190 -9.19 10.88 21.80
CA LEU A 190 -7.80 10.52 21.55
C LEU A 190 -6.88 11.15 22.62
N GLU A 191 -6.00 10.31 23.16
CA GLU A 191 -4.91 10.76 24.00
C GLU A 191 -3.89 11.52 23.14
N ILE A 192 -3.37 12.63 23.68
CA ILE A 192 -2.46 13.53 22.97
C ILE A 192 -1.03 13.29 23.44
N GLY A 193 -0.17 12.86 22.51
CA GLY A 193 1.26 12.70 22.74
C GLY A 193 2.07 13.98 22.43
N PRO A 194 3.41 13.93 22.55
CA PRO A 194 4.28 15.09 22.27
C PRO A 194 4.16 15.63 20.83
N ARG A 195 3.79 14.78 19.87
CA ARG A 195 3.53 15.16 18.46
C ARG A 195 2.04 15.14 18.12
N GLY A 196 1.15 15.20 19.11
CA GLY A 196 -0.29 15.14 18.93
C GLY A 196 -0.87 13.72 18.99
N PRO A 197 -2.12 13.50 18.53
CA PRO A 197 -2.75 12.19 18.56
C PRO A 197 -2.03 11.19 17.64
N ALA A 198 -2.23 9.90 17.87
CA ALA A 198 -1.78 8.85 16.96
C ALA A 198 -2.96 8.37 16.09
N VAL A 199 -2.96 8.74 14.80
CA VAL A 199 -3.99 8.30 13.86
C VAL A 199 -3.36 7.72 12.59
N LEU A 200 -3.80 6.53 12.19
CA LEU A 200 -3.41 5.85 10.96
C LEU A 200 -4.65 5.69 10.08
N LEU A 201 -4.61 6.29 8.91
CA LEU A 201 -5.67 6.20 7.91
C LEU A 201 -5.19 5.35 6.72
N ASP A 202 -5.81 4.21 6.51
CA ASP A 202 -5.65 3.41 5.29
C ASP A 202 -6.61 3.91 4.21
N LEU A 203 -6.10 4.14 3.01
CA LEU A 203 -6.83 4.78 1.93
C LEU A 203 -6.68 4.00 0.62
N SER A 204 -7.57 4.30 -0.33
CA SER A 204 -7.47 3.76 -1.68
C SER A 204 -6.18 4.24 -2.35
N PRO A 205 -5.35 3.35 -2.94
CA PRO A 205 -4.17 3.76 -3.71
C PRO A 205 -4.51 4.42 -5.06
N ARG A 206 -5.79 4.64 -5.33
CA ARG A 206 -6.31 5.27 -6.55
C ARG A 206 -6.80 6.70 -6.34
N LEU A 207 -6.67 7.23 -5.11
CA LEU A 207 -7.03 8.62 -4.85
C LEU A 207 -6.14 9.54 -5.69
N ASN A 208 -6.77 10.46 -6.42
CA ASN A 208 -6.07 11.49 -7.17
C ASN A 208 -5.59 12.63 -6.24
N GLU A 209 -4.90 13.63 -6.80
CA GLU A 209 -4.36 14.76 -6.05
C GLU A 209 -5.44 15.56 -5.31
N ASP A 210 -6.53 15.91 -6.01
CA ASP A 210 -7.65 16.67 -5.42
C ASP A 210 -8.26 15.95 -4.22
N GLN A 211 -8.39 14.63 -4.32
CA GLN A 211 -8.90 13.78 -3.24
C GLN A 211 -7.92 13.73 -2.07
N ARG A 212 -6.62 13.55 -2.32
CA ARG A 212 -5.62 13.61 -1.24
C ARG A 212 -5.61 14.97 -0.55
N ALA A 213 -5.76 16.06 -1.31
CA ALA A 213 -5.91 17.41 -0.75
C ALA A 213 -7.16 17.56 0.13
N LEU A 214 -8.27 16.89 -0.22
CA LEU A 214 -9.47 16.86 0.63
C LEU A 214 -9.23 16.10 1.95
N VAL A 215 -8.46 15.01 1.92
CA VAL A 215 -8.02 14.32 3.15
C VAL A 215 -7.15 15.25 3.99
N ASP A 216 -6.18 15.92 3.38
CA ASP A 216 -5.31 16.87 4.09
C ASP A 216 -6.11 18.02 4.72
N ALA A 217 -7.11 18.56 4.02
CA ALA A 217 -8.01 19.59 4.56
C ALA A 217 -8.86 19.06 5.72
N THR A 218 -9.29 17.80 5.66
CA THR A 218 -10.02 17.13 6.74
C THR A 218 -9.14 16.95 7.98
N ILE A 219 -7.90 16.53 7.78
CA ILE A 219 -6.90 16.41 8.85
C ILE A 219 -6.63 17.77 9.48
N GLU A 220 -6.38 18.81 8.66
CA GLU A 220 -6.09 20.17 9.13
C GLU A 220 -7.26 20.76 9.93
N THR A 221 -8.50 20.51 9.49
CA THR A 221 -9.71 20.96 10.19
C THR A 221 -9.89 20.25 11.53
N THR A 222 -9.52 18.98 11.61
CA THR A 222 -9.70 18.15 12.82
C THR A 222 -8.55 18.37 13.81
N PHE A 223 -7.32 18.47 13.31
CA PHE A 223 -6.09 18.58 14.07
C PHE A 223 -5.19 19.68 13.45
N PRO A 224 -5.46 20.96 13.74
CA PRO A 224 -4.73 22.07 13.14
C PRO A 224 -3.22 22.00 13.37
N GLY A 225 -2.43 22.19 12.32
CA GLY A 225 -0.96 22.19 12.36
C GLY A 225 -0.31 20.83 12.64
N ILE A 226 -1.08 19.73 12.62
CA ILE A 226 -0.55 18.40 12.93
C ILE A 226 0.39 17.91 11.82
N THR A 227 1.51 17.31 12.23
CA THR A 227 2.42 16.63 11.30
C THR A 227 1.75 15.39 10.72
N ARG A 228 2.05 15.11 9.45
CA ARG A 228 1.56 13.92 8.76
C ARG A 228 2.57 13.43 7.74
N THR A 229 2.56 12.13 7.51
CA THR A 229 3.38 11.45 6.51
C THR A 229 2.48 10.61 5.62
N TRP A 230 2.43 10.94 4.33
CA TRP A 230 1.82 10.08 3.32
C TRP A 230 2.75 8.91 3.03
N GLU A 231 2.22 7.69 3.10
CA GLU A 231 2.96 6.46 2.80
C GLU A 231 2.38 5.75 1.58
N TYR A 232 3.26 5.50 0.60
CA TYR A 232 2.99 4.79 -0.64
C TYR A 232 3.68 3.43 -0.59
N LEU A 233 2.90 2.35 -0.51
CA LEU A 233 3.45 1.00 -0.43
C LEU A 233 3.27 0.26 -1.75
N SER A 234 4.38 -0.27 -2.28
CA SER A 234 4.43 -1.12 -3.47
C SER A 234 4.97 -2.50 -3.15
N GLN A 235 4.24 -3.54 -3.54
CA GLN A 235 4.70 -4.93 -3.62
C GLN A 235 5.36 -5.25 -4.97
N GLY A 236 5.49 -4.25 -5.84
CA GLY A 236 6.06 -4.31 -7.18
C GLY A 236 5.01 -4.54 -8.26
N GLY A 237 5.47 -4.77 -9.50
CA GLY A 237 4.57 -5.04 -10.62
C GLY A 237 3.97 -3.79 -11.27
N GLY A 238 4.49 -2.59 -10.96
CA GLY A 238 4.11 -1.35 -11.61
C GLY A 238 2.79 -0.76 -11.11
N ARG A 239 2.52 -0.84 -9.80
CA ARG A 239 1.37 -0.21 -9.16
C ARG A 239 1.65 0.10 -7.70
N ILE A 240 0.89 1.02 -7.13
CA ILE A 240 0.78 1.21 -5.68
C ILE A 240 -0.25 0.22 -5.15
N ASP A 241 0.12 -0.56 -4.15
CA ASP A 241 -0.78 -1.54 -3.53
C ASP A 241 -1.54 -0.93 -2.35
N ARG A 242 -0.94 0.00 -1.60
CA ARG A 242 -1.59 0.71 -0.50
C ARG A 242 -1.15 2.17 -0.41
N LEU A 243 -2.09 3.00 0.02
CA LEU A 243 -1.87 4.40 0.36
C LEU A 243 -2.35 4.60 1.80
N SER A 244 -1.58 5.29 2.62
CA SER A 244 -1.97 5.59 3.99
C SER A 244 -1.45 6.95 4.46
N VAL A 245 -2.08 7.51 5.49
CA VAL A 245 -1.63 8.74 6.15
C VAL A 245 -1.36 8.44 7.62
N TRP A 246 -0.14 8.78 8.04
CA TRP A 246 0.33 8.63 9.41
C TRP A 246 0.33 10.01 10.06
N ILE A 247 -0.46 10.19 11.12
CA ILE A 247 -0.76 11.51 11.70
C ILE A 247 -0.20 11.61 13.12
N GLY A 248 0.39 12.77 13.41
CA GLY A 248 0.83 13.17 14.74
C GLY A 248 1.91 12.27 15.33
N SER A 249 1.60 11.59 16.43
CA SER A 249 2.56 10.70 17.10
C SER A 249 3.02 9.52 16.24
N LEU A 250 2.28 9.18 15.18
CA LEU A 250 2.67 8.18 14.19
C LEU A 250 3.46 8.75 13.00
N SER A 251 3.39 10.05 12.74
CA SER A 251 4.05 10.63 11.59
C SER A 251 5.56 10.64 11.78
N SER A 252 6.29 10.59 10.69
CA SER A 252 7.72 10.85 10.70
C SER A 252 7.99 12.37 10.66
N LYS A 253 9.26 12.75 10.47
CA LYS A 253 9.64 14.15 10.25
C LYS A 253 9.43 14.59 8.80
N SER A 254 9.16 13.65 7.89
CA SER A 254 9.05 13.92 6.47
C SER A 254 7.60 13.80 6.01
N PRO A 255 7.18 14.61 5.02
CA PRO A 255 5.81 14.60 4.53
C PRO A 255 5.48 13.35 3.69
N SER A 256 6.48 12.68 3.11
CA SER A 256 6.26 11.55 2.21
C SER A 256 7.22 10.40 2.49
N ARG A 257 6.71 9.18 2.30
CA ARG A 257 7.40 7.91 2.46
C ARG A 257 6.97 6.93 1.37
N CYS A 258 7.94 6.28 0.74
CA CYS A 258 7.71 5.18 -0.19
C CYS A 258 8.31 3.90 0.37
N VAL A 259 7.50 2.84 0.45
CA VAL A 259 7.90 1.54 1.00
C VAL A 259 7.82 0.49 -0.09
N ARG A 260 8.96 -0.16 -0.37
CA ARG A 260 9.04 -1.33 -1.24
C ARG A 260 8.94 -2.60 -0.41
N MET A 261 7.84 -3.32 -0.57
CA MET A 261 7.53 -4.52 0.19
C MET A 261 7.86 -5.80 -0.58
N GLY A 262 8.70 -6.64 0.00
CA GLY A 262 8.95 -8.00 -0.48
C GLY A 262 7.79 -8.95 -0.15
N ARG A 263 8.03 -10.26 -0.23
CA ARG A 263 6.98 -11.25 0.12
C ARG A 263 6.64 -11.26 1.62
N LYS A 264 7.58 -10.89 2.48
CA LYS A 264 7.48 -11.00 3.95
C LYS A 264 8.11 -9.86 4.73
N ASN A 265 9.06 -9.15 4.14
CA ASN A 265 9.79 -8.03 4.76
C ASN A 265 9.82 -6.81 3.84
N ILE A 266 10.04 -5.63 4.44
CA ILE A 266 10.40 -4.43 3.71
C ILE A 266 11.74 -4.69 3.02
N MET A 267 11.82 -4.37 1.74
CA MET A 267 13.05 -4.43 0.95
C MET A 267 13.78 -3.10 0.98
N ALA A 268 13.04 -2.00 0.87
CA ALA A 268 13.59 -0.66 0.93
C ALA A 268 12.52 0.33 1.39
N THR A 269 12.97 1.42 2.02
CA THR A 269 12.15 2.57 2.38
C THR A 269 12.90 3.83 1.97
N ILE A 270 12.20 4.75 1.32
CA ILE A 270 12.69 6.10 1.06
C ILE A 270 11.72 7.05 1.71
N GLU A 271 12.25 8.04 2.39
CA GLU A 271 11.47 9.03 3.09
C GLU A 271 12.13 10.40 2.91
N GLY A 272 11.34 11.43 2.66
CA GLY A 272 11.90 12.74 2.38
C GLY A 272 10.85 13.79 2.02
N LYS A 273 11.37 14.90 1.49
CA LYS A 273 10.54 15.97 0.96
C LYS A 273 10.04 15.60 -0.44
N ILE A 274 8.85 16.06 -0.76
CA ILE A 274 8.28 15.93 -2.09
C ILE A 274 9.06 16.86 -3.02
N ALA A 275 9.56 16.29 -4.11
CA ALA A 275 10.17 17.01 -5.22
C ALA A 275 9.35 16.76 -6.50
N GLU A 276 9.25 17.79 -7.33
CA GLU A 276 8.70 17.68 -8.67
C GLU A 276 9.84 17.41 -9.65
N SER A 277 9.53 16.62 -10.68
CA SER A 277 10.44 16.36 -11.80
C SER A 277 9.73 16.77 -13.09
N GLU A 278 10.50 17.23 -14.07
CA GLU A 278 9.96 17.56 -15.39
C GLU A 278 10.15 16.39 -16.36
N GLU A 279 9.09 16.09 -17.12
CA GLU A 279 9.17 15.13 -18.22
C GLU A 279 9.74 15.82 -19.47
N VAL A 280 10.73 15.17 -20.10
CA VAL A 280 11.39 15.68 -21.30
C VAL A 280 10.90 14.93 -22.52
N SER A 281 10.18 15.64 -23.40
CA SER A 281 9.83 15.14 -24.72
C SER A 281 11.07 14.98 -25.62
N MET A 282 11.17 13.84 -26.30
CA MET A 282 12.25 13.58 -27.26
C MET A 282 11.78 13.78 -28.69
N SER A 283 12.54 14.55 -29.49
CA SER A 283 12.28 14.69 -30.93
C SER A 283 13.08 13.73 -31.82
N LYS A 284 14.08 13.07 -31.23
CA LYS A 284 14.97 12.11 -31.89
C LYS A 284 15.03 10.84 -31.05
N PRO A 285 15.26 9.67 -31.68
CA PRO A 285 15.54 8.45 -30.93
C PRO A 285 16.67 8.65 -29.92
N PRO A 286 16.57 8.05 -28.71
CA PRO A 286 17.65 8.11 -27.74
C PRO A 286 18.93 7.47 -28.29
N PRO A 287 20.11 7.88 -27.83
CA PRO A 287 21.38 7.36 -28.34
C PRO A 287 21.57 5.88 -27.94
N PHE A 288 22.17 5.09 -28.83
CA PHE A 288 22.67 3.76 -28.47
C PHE A 288 23.74 3.88 -27.38
N GLY A 289 23.78 2.91 -26.47
CA GLY A 289 24.73 2.90 -25.34
C GLY A 289 24.26 3.65 -24.09
N ALA A 290 23.27 4.54 -24.19
CA ALA A 290 22.60 5.10 -23.02
C ALA A 290 21.78 4.02 -22.30
N HIS A 291 21.40 4.28 -21.04
CA HIS A 291 20.63 3.36 -20.22
C HIS A 291 19.20 3.85 -20.06
N LEU A 292 18.25 2.92 -20.19
CA LEU A 292 16.86 3.14 -19.82
C LEU A 292 16.55 2.36 -18.55
N THR A 293 15.86 3.02 -17.63
CA THR A 293 15.42 2.44 -16.37
C THR A 293 13.92 2.66 -16.21
N ILE A 294 13.19 1.56 -16.02
CA ILE A 294 11.79 1.58 -15.56
C ILE A 294 11.80 1.56 -14.05
N VAL A 295 11.22 2.60 -13.45
CA VAL A 295 11.18 2.81 -12.00
C VAL A 295 9.81 2.41 -11.44
N ASP A 296 9.75 1.99 -10.18
CA ASP A 296 8.49 1.71 -9.50
C ASP A 296 7.62 2.98 -9.41
N PRO A 297 6.37 2.96 -9.90
CA PRO A 297 5.51 4.14 -9.89
C PRO A 297 5.17 4.65 -8.50
N ALA A 298 5.25 3.84 -7.45
CA ALA A 298 5.05 4.33 -6.09
C ALA A 298 6.11 5.35 -5.68
N LEU A 299 7.35 5.20 -6.17
CA LEU A 299 8.44 6.14 -5.88
C LEU A 299 8.14 7.52 -6.49
N VAL A 300 7.72 7.55 -7.75
CA VAL A 300 7.39 8.80 -8.45
C VAL A 300 6.14 9.45 -7.88
N GLN A 301 5.08 8.69 -7.64
CA GLN A 301 3.83 9.23 -7.06
C GLN A 301 3.98 9.71 -5.61
N SER A 302 5.00 9.22 -4.90
CA SER A 302 5.35 9.72 -3.57
C SER A 302 6.16 11.03 -3.62
N GLY A 303 6.61 11.47 -4.79
CA GLY A 303 7.46 12.65 -4.94
C GLY A 303 8.89 12.45 -4.44
N LEU A 304 9.35 11.20 -4.31
CA LEU A 304 10.67 10.87 -3.75
C LEU A 304 11.67 10.43 -4.82
N GLN A 305 11.31 10.55 -6.09
CA GLN A 305 12.15 10.16 -7.23
C GLN A 305 13.47 10.92 -7.30
N GLU A 306 13.51 12.20 -6.94
CA GLU A 306 14.77 12.98 -6.92
C GLU A 306 15.69 12.54 -5.77
N SER A 307 15.13 12.31 -4.57
CA SER A 307 15.91 11.75 -3.45
C SER A 307 16.45 10.34 -3.73
N TRP A 308 15.72 9.55 -4.53
CA TRP A 308 16.24 8.28 -5.03
C TRP A 308 17.34 8.49 -6.08
N LEU A 309 17.16 9.44 -6.99
CA LEU A 309 18.08 9.71 -8.10
C LEU A 309 19.47 10.14 -7.62
N GLU A 310 19.54 10.98 -6.59
CA GLU A 310 20.79 11.39 -5.91
C GLU A 310 21.64 10.20 -5.45
N ARG A 311 21.01 9.07 -5.10
CA ARG A 311 21.68 7.83 -4.71
C ARG A 311 21.86 6.87 -5.89
N ALA A 312 20.92 6.88 -6.82
CA ALA A 312 20.84 5.90 -7.90
C ALA A 312 21.86 6.15 -9.01
N LEU A 313 22.30 7.39 -9.23
CA LEU A 313 23.24 7.74 -10.28
C LEU A 313 24.56 8.30 -9.73
N PRO A 314 25.69 8.14 -10.46
CA PRO A 314 26.91 8.90 -10.21
C PRO A 314 26.67 10.42 -10.35
N GLU A 315 27.42 11.24 -9.60
CA GLU A 315 27.26 12.71 -9.57
C GLU A 315 27.34 13.37 -10.96
N ASP A 316 28.19 12.86 -11.85
CA ASP A 316 28.40 13.41 -13.20
C ASP A 316 27.49 12.79 -14.28
N ALA A 317 26.58 11.89 -13.91
CA ALA A 317 25.73 11.20 -14.87
C ALA A 317 24.58 12.10 -15.36
N GLY A 318 24.62 12.43 -16.65
CA GLY A 318 23.48 13.08 -17.33
C GLY A 318 22.26 12.16 -17.34
N HIS A 319 21.09 12.71 -17.05
CA HIS A 319 19.82 11.98 -16.98
C HIS A 319 18.61 12.84 -17.36
N SER A 320 17.49 12.20 -17.68
CA SER A 320 16.20 12.87 -17.91
C SER A 320 15.04 11.90 -17.66
N TRP A 321 13.95 12.39 -17.09
CA TRP A 321 12.70 11.65 -17.03
C TRP A 321 11.99 11.75 -18.37
N LEU A 322 11.72 10.59 -18.99
CA LEU A 322 11.00 10.48 -20.27
C LEU A 322 9.53 10.14 -20.08
N ARG A 323 9.16 9.64 -18.90
CA ARG A 323 7.79 9.35 -18.49
C ARG A 323 7.72 9.40 -16.98
N LEU A 324 6.82 10.19 -16.40
CA LEU A 324 6.60 10.23 -14.95
C LEU A 324 5.29 9.55 -14.52
N ASP A 325 4.37 9.38 -15.44
CA ASP A 325 3.03 8.88 -15.15
C ASP A 325 2.84 7.37 -15.42
N GLY A 326 1.64 6.90 -15.08
CA GLY A 326 1.21 5.53 -15.36
C GLY A 326 1.96 4.47 -14.56
N ARG A 327 2.13 3.29 -15.19
CA ARG A 327 2.69 2.08 -14.53
C ARG A 327 4.19 1.88 -14.75
N ARG A 328 4.79 2.68 -15.62
CA ARG A 328 6.17 2.50 -16.09
C ARG A 328 6.86 3.86 -16.26
N PRO A 329 7.06 4.62 -15.18
CA PRO A 329 7.96 5.78 -15.24
C PRO A 329 9.30 5.37 -15.82
N LEU A 330 9.83 6.22 -16.71
CA LEU A 330 10.97 5.91 -17.55
C LEU A 330 12.04 6.99 -17.36
N LEU A 331 13.20 6.57 -16.90
CA LEU A 331 14.39 7.40 -16.78
C LEU A 331 15.38 7.00 -17.87
N ILE A 332 15.97 7.99 -18.55
CA ILE A 332 17.17 7.79 -19.36
C ILE A 332 18.39 8.34 -18.63
N SER A 333 19.51 7.61 -18.68
CA SER A 333 20.79 8.03 -18.12
C SER A 333 21.94 7.73 -19.07
N THR A 334 23.02 8.51 -18.94
CA THR A 334 24.28 8.31 -19.67
C THR A 334 25.11 7.17 -19.08
N GLU A 335 24.93 6.88 -17.80
CA GLU A 335 25.63 5.85 -17.04
C GLU A 335 24.68 4.83 -16.42
N ARG A 336 25.24 3.69 -16.00
CA ARG A 336 24.52 2.66 -15.24
C ARG A 336 24.16 3.17 -13.84
N LEU A 337 23.07 2.64 -13.29
CA LEU A 337 22.74 2.88 -11.89
C LEU A 337 23.84 2.33 -10.96
N ASN A 338 24.03 3.00 -9.82
CA ASN A 338 24.84 2.51 -8.72
C ASN A 338 24.25 1.20 -8.19
N LYS A 339 25.11 0.24 -7.84
CA LYS A 339 24.67 -1.02 -7.22
C LYS A 339 24.40 -0.80 -5.74
N ASP A 340 23.13 -0.75 -5.38
CA ASP A 340 22.64 -0.61 -4.01
C ASP A 340 21.32 -1.39 -3.89
N GLU A 341 21.23 -2.35 -2.97
CA GLU A 341 20.05 -3.20 -2.81
C GLU A 341 18.77 -2.40 -2.51
N GLU A 342 18.87 -1.27 -1.80
CA GLU A 342 17.72 -0.41 -1.52
C GLU A 342 17.26 0.36 -2.75
N ILE A 343 18.20 0.80 -3.58
CA ILE A 343 17.92 1.49 -4.85
C ILE A 343 17.32 0.51 -5.85
N ASP A 344 17.97 -0.65 -5.99
CA ASP A 344 17.57 -1.73 -6.90
C ASP A 344 16.17 -2.26 -6.57
N ALA A 345 15.73 -2.16 -5.30
CA ALA A 345 14.39 -2.56 -4.90
C ALA A 345 13.28 -1.78 -5.63
N PHE A 346 13.55 -0.52 -6.01
CA PHE A 346 12.62 0.32 -6.78
C PHE A 346 12.81 0.23 -8.30
N VAL A 347 13.78 -0.55 -8.78
CA VAL A 347 14.04 -0.73 -10.21
C VAL A 347 13.21 -1.91 -10.74
N VAL A 348 12.32 -1.64 -11.70
CA VAL A 348 11.53 -2.68 -12.37
C VAL A 348 12.34 -3.35 -13.48
N ALA A 349 13.12 -2.56 -14.22
CA ALA A 349 14.02 -3.01 -15.26
C ALA A 349 15.04 -1.90 -15.56
N SER A 350 16.32 -2.23 -15.76
CA SER A 350 17.33 -1.28 -16.25
C SER A 350 18.25 -1.95 -17.26
N GLY A 351 18.65 -1.23 -18.31
CA GLY A 351 19.48 -1.80 -19.36
C GLY A 351 19.97 -0.79 -20.40
N GLU A 352 21.00 -1.17 -21.13
CA GLU A 352 21.63 -0.40 -22.20
C GLU A 352 20.79 -0.48 -23.48
N ILE A 353 20.57 0.65 -24.15
CA ILE A 353 19.86 0.73 -25.42
C ILE A 353 20.70 0.10 -26.54
N VAL A 354 20.19 -0.99 -27.12
CA VAL A 354 20.88 -1.74 -28.17
C VAL A 354 20.12 -1.82 -29.49
N GLN A 355 18.82 -1.49 -29.50
CA GLN A 355 18.03 -1.52 -30.72
C GLN A 355 16.86 -0.53 -30.71
N HIS A 356 16.60 0.08 -31.85
CA HIS A 356 15.38 0.84 -32.14
C HIS A 356 14.52 0.12 -33.16
N ARG A 357 13.20 0.23 -33.02
CA ARG A 357 12.20 -0.29 -33.96
C ARG A 357 11.07 0.72 -34.12
N LEU A 358 10.60 0.89 -35.35
CA LEU A 358 9.49 1.78 -35.70
C LEU A 358 8.13 1.08 -35.71
N THR A 359 8.11 -0.23 -35.48
CA THR A 359 6.89 -1.04 -35.47
C THR A 359 6.73 -1.79 -34.16
N PRO A 360 5.50 -1.94 -33.66
CA PRO A 360 5.22 -2.74 -32.48
C PRO A 360 5.62 -4.21 -32.69
N PRO A 361 5.83 -4.96 -31.59
CA PRO A 361 5.88 -6.41 -31.67
C PRO A 361 4.50 -6.96 -32.07
N GLU A 362 4.45 -7.64 -33.21
CA GLU A 362 3.20 -8.22 -33.75
C GLU A 362 3.39 -9.71 -34.03
N LEU A 363 2.30 -10.48 -34.03
CA LEU A 363 2.36 -11.95 -34.17
C LEU A 363 3.07 -12.41 -35.45
N HIS A 364 2.92 -11.65 -36.55
CA HIS A 364 3.51 -12.00 -37.84
C HIS A 364 4.96 -11.50 -38.01
N THR A 365 5.43 -10.59 -37.14
CA THR A 365 6.82 -10.06 -37.18
C THR A 365 7.66 -10.49 -35.96
N ILE A 366 7.10 -11.24 -35.02
CA ILE A 366 7.73 -11.55 -33.73
C ILE A 366 9.04 -12.35 -33.88
N GLU A 367 9.12 -13.24 -34.87
CA GLU A 367 10.32 -14.03 -35.16
C GLU A 367 11.46 -13.13 -35.71
N GLN A 368 11.11 -12.15 -36.54
CA GLN A 368 12.05 -11.14 -37.01
C GLN A 368 12.50 -10.21 -35.87
N THR A 369 11.61 -9.92 -34.92
CA THR A 369 11.92 -9.20 -33.68
C THR A 369 12.94 -9.97 -32.84
N ALA A 370 12.71 -11.27 -32.62
CA ALA A 370 13.63 -12.14 -31.91
C ALA A 370 15.02 -12.19 -32.56
N ALA A 371 15.09 -12.48 -33.87
CA ALA A 371 16.35 -12.57 -34.59
C ALA A 371 17.12 -11.25 -34.61
N ALA A 372 16.43 -10.12 -34.70
CA ALA A 372 17.07 -8.80 -34.68
C ALA A 372 17.65 -8.46 -33.31
N ALA A 373 16.94 -8.79 -32.23
CA ALA A 373 17.44 -8.60 -30.87
C ALA A 373 18.62 -9.53 -30.54
N ALA A 374 18.57 -10.78 -31.01
CA ALA A 374 19.64 -11.75 -30.83
C ALA A 374 20.97 -11.28 -31.47
N ARG A 375 20.91 -10.64 -32.64
CA ARG A 375 22.10 -10.01 -33.27
C ARG A 375 22.74 -8.93 -32.40
N ASN A 376 21.99 -8.35 -31.47
CA ASN A 376 22.47 -7.35 -30.50
C ASN A 376 22.80 -7.98 -29.13
N GLY A 377 22.95 -9.31 -29.06
CA GLY A 377 23.38 -10.03 -27.87
C GLY A 377 22.29 -10.22 -26.81
N VAL A 378 21.00 -10.12 -27.19
CA VAL A 378 19.86 -10.35 -26.30
C VAL A 378 19.28 -11.73 -26.56
N GLY A 379 19.32 -12.61 -25.55
CA GLY A 379 18.80 -13.99 -25.62
C GLY A 379 17.37 -14.13 -25.08
N LYS A 380 16.85 -13.10 -24.39
CA LYS A 380 15.47 -13.09 -23.88
C LYS A 380 14.95 -11.66 -23.77
N ILE A 381 13.70 -11.42 -24.14
CA ILE A 381 13.05 -10.10 -24.01
C ILE A 381 11.78 -10.20 -23.18
N THR A 382 11.65 -9.30 -22.21
CA THR A 382 10.36 -9.01 -21.55
C THR A 382 9.68 -7.82 -22.22
N LEU A 383 8.44 -7.99 -22.67
CA LEU A 383 7.64 -6.90 -23.26
C LEU A 383 7.10 -5.97 -22.17
N ARG A 384 7.68 -4.77 -22.09
CA ARG A 384 7.30 -3.66 -21.21
C ARG A 384 6.71 -2.49 -22.00
N CYS A 385 6.25 -2.74 -23.22
CA CYS A 385 5.57 -1.76 -24.06
C CYS A 385 4.05 -1.74 -23.84
N SER A 386 3.41 -0.63 -24.21
CA SER A 386 1.96 -0.47 -24.27
C SER A 386 1.39 -1.35 -25.39
N LEU A 387 0.74 -2.46 -25.02
CA LEU A 387 0.14 -3.44 -25.92
C LEU A 387 -1.28 -3.75 -25.45
N ASP A 388 -2.11 -4.25 -26.37
CA ASP A 388 -3.42 -4.83 -26.04
C ASP A 388 -3.25 -5.92 -24.96
N PRO A 389 -3.93 -5.77 -23.79
CA PRO A 389 -3.85 -6.74 -22.70
C PRO A 389 -4.21 -8.17 -23.10
N ASP A 390 -5.11 -8.36 -24.06
CA ASP A 390 -5.53 -9.69 -24.52
C ASP A 390 -4.48 -10.35 -25.43
N LEU A 391 -3.71 -9.54 -26.16
CA LEU A 391 -2.64 -10.00 -27.05
C LEU A 391 -1.30 -10.18 -26.34
N HIS A 392 -1.03 -9.40 -25.28
CA HIS A 392 0.26 -9.36 -24.60
C HIS A 392 0.79 -10.74 -24.18
N PRO A 393 0.01 -11.63 -23.51
CA PRO A 393 0.50 -12.95 -23.11
C PRO A 393 0.90 -13.84 -24.29
N THR A 394 0.18 -13.72 -25.40
CA THR A 394 0.42 -14.49 -26.62
C THR A 394 1.69 -14.01 -27.31
N LEU A 395 1.88 -12.68 -27.43
CA LEU A 395 3.08 -12.08 -27.99
C LEU A 395 4.32 -12.44 -27.16
N GLN A 396 4.25 -12.31 -25.83
CA GLN A 396 5.34 -12.67 -24.92
C GLN A 396 5.73 -14.15 -25.08
N ARG A 397 4.75 -15.07 -25.09
CA ARG A 397 5.00 -16.51 -25.25
C ARG A 397 5.66 -16.83 -26.60
N ARG A 398 5.21 -16.19 -27.67
CA ARG A 398 5.78 -16.44 -29.01
C ARG A 398 7.18 -15.86 -29.16
N LEU A 399 7.44 -14.71 -28.54
CA LEU A 399 8.77 -14.14 -28.45
C LEU A 399 9.72 -15.06 -27.67
N ASP A 400 9.31 -15.51 -26.48
CA ASP A 400 10.09 -16.45 -25.65
C ASP A 400 10.43 -17.73 -26.42
N LYS A 401 9.46 -18.29 -27.16
CA LYS A 401 9.69 -19.47 -28.01
C LYS A 401 10.70 -19.19 -29.12
N SER A 402 10.57 -18.05 -29.80
CA SER A 402 11.43 -17.66 -30.92
C SER A 402 12.86 -17.32 -30.46
N MET A 403 13.01 -16.89 -29.20
CA MET A 403 14.32 -16.55 -28.64
C MET A 403 15.05 -17.72 -27.97
N LYS A 404 14.38 -18.86 -27.76
CA LYS A 404 14.93 -20.01 -27.03
C LYS A 404 16.23 -20.58 -27.63
N GLU A 405 16.44 -20.40 -28.93
CA GLU A 405 17.61 -20.91 -29.66
C GLU A 405 18.80 -19.94 -29.65
N PHE A 406 18.63 -18.73 -29.11
CA PHE A 406 19.68 -17.72 -29.06
C PHE A 406 20.26 -17.59 -27.65
N ASP A 407 21.58 -17.67 -27.55
CA ASP A 407 22.30 -17.26 -26.35
C ASP A 407 22.38 -15.74 -26.27
N GLY A 408 22.40 -15.20 -25.05
CA GLY A 408 22.57 -13.76 -24.83
C GLY A 408 22.07 -13.30 -23.47
N ALA A 409 22.22 -12.00 -23.21
CA ALA A 409 21.71 -11.40 -21.99
C ALA A 409 20.17 -11.33 -22.00
N ASN A 410 19.58 -11.24 -20.81
CA ASN A 410 18.19 -10.84 -20.71
C ASN A 410 18.05 -9.37 -21.16
N GLY A 411 16.86 -8.99 -21.60
CA GLY A 411 16.52 -7.63 -21.95
C GLY A 411 15.04 -7.34 -21.82
N PHE A 412 14.67 -6.12 -22.14
CA PHE A 412 13.28 -5.68 -22.17
C PHE A 412 13.03 -4.75 -23.35
N MET A 413 11.78 -4.70 -23.78
CA MET A 413 11.32 -3.78 -24.82
C MET A 413 10.36 -2.77 -24.20
N VAL A 414 10.59 -1.48 -24.44
CA VAL A 414 9.73 -0.37 -23.98
C VAL A 414 9.29 0.49 -25.16
N ASP A 415 8.11 1.09 -25.06
CA ASP A 415 7.60 2.11 -25.98
C ASP A 415 7.96 3.51 -25.46
N LEU A 416 8.35 4.39 -26.38
CA LEU A 416 8.61 5.81 -26.14
C LEU A 416 7.99 6.64 -27.26
N ASP A 417 7.18 7.63 -26.92
CA ASP A 417 6.64 8.55 -27.92
C ASP A 417 7.66 9.63 -28.26
N LEU A 418 7.87 9.85 -29.56
CA LEU A 418 8.73 10.90 -30.08
C LEU A 418 7.89 12.00 -30.72
N GLU A 419 8.19 13.25 -30.37
CA GLU A 419 7.56 14.43 -30.99
C GLU A 419 8.25 14.76 -32.33
N ARG A 420 7.48 14.81 -33.41
CA ARG A 420 7.97 15.17 -34.75
C ARG A 420 7.04 16.18 -35.40
N GLY A 421 7.41 17.46 -35.30
CA GLY A 421 6.63 18.55 -35.90
C GLY A 421 5.23 18.61 -35.28
N SER A 422 4.19 18.36 -36.08
CA SER A 422 2.78 18.38 -35.64
C SER A 422 2.22 17.02 -35.20
N GLY A 423 3.05 15.97 -35.07
CA GLY A 423 2.59 14.64 -34.70
C GLY A 423 3.55 13.89 -33.78
N SER A 424 3.06 12.82 -33.15
CA SER A 424 3.87 11.89 -32.36
C SER A 424 4.03 10.56 -33.09
N HIS A 425 5.15 9.88 -32.86
CA HIS A 425 5.37 8.51 -33.32
C HIS A 425 6.00 7.68 -32.23
N THR A 426 5.44 6.50 -31.97
CA THR A 426 5.92 5.57 -30.96
C THR A 426 7.12 4.77 -31.47
N LEU A 427 8.26 4.95 -30.80
CA LEU A 427 9.46 4.15 -30.97
C LEU A 427 9.45 2.98 -29.99
N TYR A 428 9.84 1.80 -30.45
CA TYR A 428 10.05 0.62 -29.61
C TYR A 428 11.54 0.38 -29.43
N ILE A 429 11.99 0.35 -28.18
CA ILE A 429 13.40 0.31 -27.82
C ILE A 429 13.69 -1.02 -27.12
N VAL A 430 14.69 -1.76 -27.60
CA VAL A 430 15.20 -2.95 -26.90
C VAL A 430 16.40 -2.55 -26.07
N CYS A 431 16.31 -2.84 -24.78
CA CYS A 431 17.36 -2.63 -23.81
C CYS A 431 17.92 -3.98 -23.37
N LYS A 432 19.24 -4.10 -23.34
CA LYS A 432 19.98 -5.26 -22.86
C LYS A 432 20.30 -5.05 -21.38
N HIS A 433 19.90 -5.99 -20.51
CA HIS A 433 20.27 -5.91 -19.09
C HIS A 433 21.79 -5.93 -18.93
N ALA A 434 22.24 -5.16 -17.95
CA ALA A 434 23.64 -4.84 -17.68
C ALA A 434 24.45 -5.98 -17.05
#